data_AF-A0A814YCP8-F1
#
_entry.id   AF-A0A814YCP8-F1
#
_cell.length_a   1.000
_cell.length_b   1.000
_cell.length_c   1.000
_cell.angle_alpha   90.00
_cell.angle_beta   90.00
_cell.angle_gamma   90.00
#
_symmetry.space_group_name_H-M   'P 1'
#
loop_
_entity.id
_entity.type
_entity.pdbx_description
1 polymer ?
#
loop_
_entity_poly.entity_id
_entity_poly.type
_entity_poly.pdbx_seq_one_letter_code
_entity_poly.pdbx_strand_id
1 'polypeptide(L)'
;MVRRIEGTIDYEKHNEVLNDNHKILIYLDDMTLTDIASQDGPYIRRFHTISKLILENQRQTFPITFTLEYDEKDVEKSSNYSLRVRIVADGKTRFITSSNVPVLTKGYGDMVDIKVEKIDLM
;
A
#
# COMPACT_ATOMS: atom_id res chain seq x y z
N MET A 1 12.84 16.74 2.70
CA MET A 1 11.78 17.38 3.52
C MET A 1 10.72 16.32 3.75
N VAL A 2 10.16 16.22 4.95
CA VAL A 2 9.08 15.25 5.20
C VAL A 2 7.79 15.74 4.54
N ARG A 3 7.17 14.87 3.75
CA ARG A 3 5.90 15.06 3.04
C ARG A 3 4.95 13.94 3.42
N ARG A 4 3.67 14.06 3.05
CA ARG A 4 2.60 13.15 3.48
C ARG A 4 1.76 12.72 2.29
N ILE A 5 1.29 11.47 2.35
CA ILE A 5 0.19 10.97 1.54
C ILE A 5 -0.94 10.65 2.51
N GLU A 6 -2.12 11.20 2.27
CA GLU A 6 -3.31 11.03 3.09
C GLU A 6 -4.37 10.27 2.31
N GLY A 7 -5.22 9.53 3.01
CA GLY A 7 -6.25 8.78 2.31
C GLY A 7 -7.10 7.90 3.17
N THR A 8 -7.95 7.13 2.47
CA THR A 8 -8.79 6.10 3.07
C THR A 8 -8.46 4.73 2.48
N ILE A 9 -8.61 3.69 3.28
CA ILE A 9 -8.63 2.29 2.83
C ILE A 9 -10.06 1.83 3.00
N ASP A 10 -10.64 1.28 1.93
CA ASP A 10 -12.04 0.90 1.88
C ASP A 10 -12.20 -0.52 1.32
N TYR A 11 -13.23 -1.21 1.80
CA TYR A 11 -13.57 -2.58 1.47
C TYR A 11 -15.07 -2.66 1.24
N GLU A 12 -15.52 -3.39 0.21
CA GLU A 12 -16.93 -3.48 -0.20
C GLU A 12 -17.91 -3.73 0.96
N LYS A 13 -17.50 -4.50 1.98
CA LYS A 13 -18.27 -4.65 3.22
C LYS A 13 -17.79 -3.66 4.27
N HIS A 14 -18.42 -2.49 4.28
CA HIS A 14 -18.06 -1.36 5.14
C HIS A 14 -18.29 -1.62 6.65
N ASN A 15 -18.92 -2.75 7.01
CA ASN A 15 -19.15 -3.16 8.40
C ASN A 15 -18.16 -4.22 8.92
N GLU A 16 -17.19 -4.63 8.10
CA GLU A 16 -16.13 -5.54 8.54
C GLU A 16 -15.25 -4.82 9.58
N VAL A 17 -15.06 -5.47 10.72
CA VAL A 17 -14.23 -4.97 11.81
C VAL A 17 -12.88 -5.66 11.80
N LEU A 18 -11.81 -4.87 11.81
CA LEU A 18 -10.46 -5.34 12.08
C LEU A 18 -10.22 -5.27 13.58
N ASN A 19 -9.91 -6.41 14.20
CA ASN A 19 -9.60 -6.52 15.62
C ASN A 19 -8.08 -6.37 15.87
N ASP A 20 -7.68 -6.36 17.13
CA ASP A 20 -6.31 -6.06 17.56
C ASP A 20 -5.23 -7.02 17.02
N ASN A 21 -5.61 -8.22 16.55
CA ASN A 21 -4.70 -9.16 15.88
C ASN A 21 -4.40 -8.78 14.41
N HIS A 22 -5.07 -7.77 13.86
CA HIS A 22 -4.83 -7.27 12.53
C HIS A 22 -3.67 -6.27 12.53
N LYS A 23 -2.88 -6.31 11.47
CA LYS A 23 -1.89 -5.27 11.14
C LYS A 23 -2.14 -4.77 9.73
N ILE A 24 -2.34 -3.46 9.59
CA ILE A 24 -2.48 -2.79 8.31
C ILE A 24 -1.11 -2.28 7.91
N LEU A 25 -0.61 -2.77 6.79
CA LEU A 25 0.70 -2.42 6.24
C LEU A 25 0.46 -1.63 4.97
N ILE A 26 0.86 -0.36 4.97
CA ILE A 26 0.78 0.54 3.80
C ILE A 26 2.20 0.82 3.35
N TYR A 27 2.48 0.58 2.08
CA TYR A 27 3.78 0.77 1.45
C TYR A 27 3.67 1.80 0.36
N LEU A 28 4.63 2.71 0.29
CA LEU A 28 4.90 3.54 -0.87
C LEU A 28 6.05 2.90 -1.64
N ASP A 29 5.75 2.37 -2.82
CA ASP A 29 6.69 1.63 -3.65
C ASP A 29 7.04 2.43 -4.90
N ASP A 30 8.34 2.50 -5.24
CA ASP A 30 8.82 2.89 -6.57
C ASP A 30 8.65 1.73 -7.55
N MET A 31 7.93 2.01 -8.63
CA MET A 31 7.50 1.08 -9.67
C MET A 31 8.31 1.25 -10.97
N THR A 32 9.38 2.03 -10.95
CA THR A 32 10.16 2.40 -12.16
C THR A 32 11.03 1.27 -12.67
N LEU A 33 11.54 0.42 -11.76
CA LEU A 33 12.36 -0.74 -12.07
C LEU A 33 11.61 -2.03 -11.73
N THR A 34 10.48 -2.29 -12.38
CA THR A 34 9.72 -3.52 -12.15
C THR A 34 10.30 -4.75 -12.83
N ASP A 35 11.21 -4.60 -13.80
CA ASP A 35 11.77 -5.71 -14.57
C ASP A 35 13.30 -5.70 -14.52
N ILE A 36 13.87 -6.52 -13.63
CA ILE A 36 15.20 -7.06 -13.89
C ILE A 36 14.94 -8.34 -14.68
N ALA A 37 15.29 -8.36 -15.97
CA ALA A 37 15.32 -9.59 -16.73
C ALA A 37 16.32 -10.53 -16.04
N SER A 38 15.82 -11.54 -15.34
CA SER A 38 16.64 -12.70 -15.00
C SER A 38 16.98 -13.35 -16.34
N GLN A 39 18.24 -13.30 -16.79
CA GLN A 39 18.64 -13.88 -18.08
C GLN A 39 18.24 -15.36 -18.21
N ASP A 40 17.98 -16.07 -17.10
CA ASP A 40 17.54 -17.47 -17.06
C ASP A 40 16.49 -17.77 -15.94
N GLY A 41 15.60 -16.83 -15.58
CA GLY A 41 14.63 -17.06 -14.47
C GLY A 41 13.32 -16.28 -14.59
N PRO A 42 12.31 -16.54 -13.72
CA PRO A 42 11.08 -15.74 -13.73
C PRO A 42 11.40 -14.28 -13.44
N TYR A 43 10.68 -13.35 -14.07
CA TYR A 43 10.75 -11.92 -13.74
C TYR A 43 10.46 -11.74 -12.24
N ILE A 44 11.47 -11.35 -11.46
CA ILE A 44 11.28 -11.03 -10.05
C ILE A 44 11.00 -9.54 -9.95
N ARG A 45 9.72 -9.17 -9.78
CA ARG A 45 9.34 -7.81 -9.45
C ARG A 45 9.89 -7.47 -8.06
N ARG A 46 10.94 -6.65 -7.99
CA ARG A 46 11.38 -6.04 -6.74
C ARG A 46 10.64 -4.73 -6.55
N PHE A 47 9.78 -4.67 -5.54
CA PHE A 47 9.27 -3.39 -5.05
C PHE A 47 10.41 -2.67 -4.33
N HIS A 48 10.78 -1.48 -4.79
CA HIS A 48 11.65 -0.60 -4.01
C HIS A 48 10.77 0.25 -3.10
N THR A 49 10.53 -0.23 -1.88
CA THR A 49 9.74 0.49 -0.87
C THR A 49 10.53 1.69 -0.37
N ILE A 50 10.01 2.89 -0.60
CA ILE A 50 10.62 4.14 -0.11
C ILE A 50 10.01 4.61 1.21
N SER A 51 8.79 4.17 1.55
CA SER A 51 8.20 4.40 2.87
C SER A 51 7.18 3.33 3.25
N LYS A 52 6.96 3.17 4.56
CA LYS A 52 6.04 2.20 5.16
C LYS A 52 5.35 2.77 6.38
N LEU A 53 4.03 2.57 6.45
CA LEU A 53 3.21 2.78 7.64
C LEU A 53 2.67 1.44 8.15
N ILE A 54 2.67 1.27 9.47
CA ILE A 54 2.07 0.12 10.17
C ILE A 54 1.04 0.65 11.14
N LEU A 55 -0.20 0.20 11.00
CA LEU A 55 -1.26 0.42 11.98
C LEU A 55 -1.58 -0.94 12.62
N GLU A 56 -1.39 -1.06 13.93
CA GLU A 56 -1.58 -2.30 14.69
C GLU A 56 -2.12 -2.03 16.10
N ASN A 57 -2.56 -3.08 16.80
CA ASN A 57 -3.05 -3.03 18.18
C ASN A 57 -4.24 -2.08 18.40
N GLN A 58 -5.10 -1.95 17.39
CA GLN A 58 -6.28 -1.12 17.47
C GLN A 58 -7.41 -1.69 16.62
N ARG A 59 -8.62 -1.65 17.19
CA ARG A 59 -9.86 -1.95 16.48
C ARG A 59 -10.14 -0.87 15.44
N GLN A 60 -10.37 -1.27 14.20
CA GLN A 60 -10.66 -0.39 13.06
C GLN A 60 -11.88 -0.90 12.30
N THR A 61 -12.61 0.01 11.64
CA THR A 61 -13.72 -0.33 10.75
C THR A 61 -13.51 0.42 9.45
N PHE A 62 -13.85 -0.20 8.31
CA PHE A 62 -13.80 0.49 7.02
C PHE A 62 -14.83 1.63 6.95
N PRO A 63 -14.52 2.77 6.30
CA PRO A 63 -13.22 3.12 5.73
C PRO A 63 -12.19 3.53 6.82
N ILE A 64 -10.93 3.16 6.61
CA ILE A 64 -9.83 3.40 7.55
C ILE A 64 -8.98 4.56 7.03
N THR A 65 -8.85 5.63 7.81
CA THR A 65 -8.00 6.77 7.45
C THR A 65 -6.53 6.48 7.72
N PHE A 66 -5.64 7.04 6.90
CA PHE A 66 -4.21 6.95 7.11
C PHE A 66 -3.47 8.23 6.69
N THR A 67 -2.27 8.40 7.25
CA THR A 67 -1.29 9.42 6.86
C THR A 67 0.07 8.75 6.79
N LEU A 68 0.60 8.56 5.57
CA LEU A 68 1.92 7.98 5.33
C LEU A 68 2.93 9.10 5.09
N GLU A 69 3.97 9.17 5.91
CA GLU A 69 5.06 10.15 5.74
C GLU A 69 6.15 9.59 4.83
N TYR A 70 6.79 10.44 4.03
CA TYR A 70 7.93 10.08 3.18
C TYR A 70 8.91 11.26 3.06
N ASP A 71 10.18 11.01 2.73
CA ASP A 71 11.13 12.07 2.44
C ASP A 71 11.08 12.41 0.95
N GLU A 72 10.82 13.68 0.62
CA GLU A 72 10.75 14.17 -0.76
C GLU A 72 12.03 13.89 -1.55
N LYS A 73 13.19 13.79 -0.88
CA LYS A 73 14.47 13.48 -1.54
C LYS A 73 14.51 12.07 -2.15
N ASP A 74 13.66 11.16 -1.67
CA ASP A 74 13.56 9.78 -2.14
C ASP A 74 12.60 9.65 -3.35
N VAL A 75 12.03 10.78 -3.81
CA VAL A 75 11.08 10.85 -4.92
C VAL A 75 11.69 11.51 -6.14
N GLU A 76 11.81 10.74 -7.22
CA GLU A 76 12.26 11.19 -8.53
C GLU A 76 11.06 11.51 -9.42
N LYS A 77 11.01 12.73 -9.98
CA LYS A 77 9.86 13.18 -10.80
C LYS A 77 9.60 12.33 -12.05
N SER A 78 10.62 11.64 -12.56
CA SER A 78 10.53 10.75 -13.72
C SER A 78 9.95 9.38 -13.38
N SER A 79 10.04 8.97 -12.12
CA SER A 79 9.65 7.65 -11.62
C SER A 79 8.15 7.51 -11.42
N ASN A 80 7.67 6.27 -11.28
CA ASN A 80 6.28 5.95 -10.99
C ASN A 80 6.18 5.44 -9.56
N TYR A 81 5.25 5.97 -8.78
CA TYR A 81 5.04 5.55 -7.40
C TYR A 81 3.63 5.04 -7.21
N SER A 82 3.49 3.99 -6.40
CA SER A 82 2.19 3.43 -6.05
C SER A 82 2.10 3.08 -4.57
N LEU A 83 0.88 3.17 -4.05
CA LEU A 83 0.56 2.60 -2.74
C LEU A 83 0.18 1.13 -2.86
N ARG A 84 0.63 0.35 -1.89
CA ARG A 84 0.24 -1.03 -1.70
C ARG A 84 -0.18 -1.24 -0.25
N VAL A 85 -1.33 -1.86 -0.06
CA VAL A 85 -1.90 -2.17 1.24
C VAL A 85 -1.98 -3.69 1.40
N ARG A 86 -1.57 -4.17 2.57
CA ARG A 86 -1.81 -5.53 3.04
C ARG A 86 -2.33 -5.48 4.46
N ILE A 87 -3.46 -6.13 4.70
CA ILE A 87 -3.97 -6.33 6.05
C ILE A 87 -3.72 -7.79 6.40
N VAL A 88 -2.92 -8.01 7.44
CA VAL A 88 -2.54 -9.34 7.90
C VAL A 88 -3.21 -9.63 9.23
N ALA A 89 -3.65 -10.86 9.44
CA ALA A 89 -4.10 -11.36 10.73
C ALA A 89 -3.49 -12.75 10.95
N ASP A 90 -2.95 -13.00 12.14
CA ASP A 90 -2.35 -14.29 12.51
C ASP A 90 -1.29 -14.77 11.51
N GLY A 91 -0.48 -13.83 10.99
CA GLY A 91 0.58 -14.09 10.01
C GLY A 91 0.12 -14.32 8.57
N LYS A 92 -1.18 -14.24 8.29
CA LYS A 92 -1.74 -14.46 6.95
C LYS A 92 -2.31 -13.17 6.37
N THR A 93 -2.06 -12.91 5.08
CA THR A 93 -2.73 -11.81 4.36
C THR A 93 -4.22 -12.11 4.27
N ARG A 94 -5.05 -11.19 4.75
CA ARG A 94 -6.51 -11.26 4.71
C ARG A 94 -7.11 -10.27 3.73
N PHE A 95 -6.44 -9.12 3.55
CA PHE A 95 -6.81 -8.15 2.53
C PHE A 95 -5.58 -7.64 1.77
N ILE A 96 -5.76 -7.33 0.50
CA ILE A 96 -4.75 -6.73 -0.36
C ILE A 96 -5.37 -5.66 -1.24
N THR A 97 -4.60 -4.65 -1.65
CA THR A 97 -5.07 -3.67 -2.65
C THR A 97 -5.55 -4.38 -3.91
N SER A 98 -6.75 -4.02 -4.39
CA SER A 98 -7.39 -4.68 -5.54
C SER A 98 -6.85 -4.23 -6.91
N SER A 99 -6.21 -3.06 -6.97
CA SER A 99 -5.65 -2.50 -8.21
C SER A 99 -4.41 -1.64 -7.95
N ASN A 100 -3.74 -1.18 -9.00
CA ASN A 100 -2.63 -0.25 -8.85
C ASN A 100 -3.14 1.12 -8.35
N VAL A 101 -2.49 1.70 -7.34
CA VAL A 101 -2.86 2.98 -6.74
C VAL A 101 -1.73 3.99 -6.95
N PRO A 102 -1.66 4.65 -8.13
CA PRO A 102 -0.58 5.57 -8.45
C PRO A 102 -0.69 6.90 -7.68
N VAL A 103 0.46 7.44 -7.26
CA VAL A 103 0.57 8.66 -6.44
C VAL A 103 1.78 9.50 -6.84
N LEU A 104 1.83 10.75 -6.34
CA LEU A 104 2.96 11.70 -6.38
C LEU A 104 3.40 12.26 -7.74
N THR A 105 3.59 11.41 -8.75
CA THR A 105 4.17 11.82 -10.03
C THR A 105 3.17 11.65 -11.17
N LYS A 106 3.54 12.08 -12.39
CA LYS A 106 2.73 11.90 -13.62
C LYS A 106 1.29 12.46 -13.52
N GLY A 107 1.08 13.49 -12.71
CA GLY A 107 -0.23 14.11 -12.50
C GLY A 107 -1.05 13.51 -11.36
N TYR A 108 -0.55 12.47 -10.68
CA TYR A 108 -1.16 11.94 -9.45
C TYR A 108 -0.78 12.81 -8.25
N GLY A 109 -1.73 12.95 -7.31
CA GLY A 109 -1.56 13.71 -6.08
C GLY A 109 -1.08 12.87 -4.91
N ASP A 110 -1.27 13.43 -3.72
CA ASP A 110 -0.95 12.85 -2.41
C ASP A 110 -2.20 12.57 -1.56
N MET A 111 -3.40 12.66 -2.16
CA MET A 111 -4.67 12.26 -1.56
C MET A 111 -5.30 11.12 -2.36
N VAL A 112 -5.73 10.05 -1.69
CA VAL A 112 -6.20 8.84 -2.39
C VAL A 112 -7.18 7.99 -1.60
N ASP A 113 -8.12 7.36 -2.32
CA ASP A 113 -9.00 6.31 -1.79
C ASP A 113 -8.55 4.95 -2.33
N ILE A 114 -8.13 4.08 -1.41
CA ILE A 114 -7.60 2.75 -1.70
C ILE A 114 -8.72 1.74 -1.55
N LYS A 115 -8.94 0.90 -2.58
CA LYS A 115 -9.81 -0.27 -2.47
C LYS A 115 -8.97 -1.52 -2.16
N VAL A 116 -9.41 -2.29 -1.17
CA VAL A 116 -8.86 -3.62 -0.89
C VAL A 116 -9.88 -4.70 -1.20
N GLU A 117 -9.38 -5.88 -1.54
CA GLU A 117 -10.16 -7.10 -1.66
C GLU A 117 -9.78 -8.08 -0.55
N LYS A 118 -10.73 -8.90 -0.14
CA LYS A 118 -10.52 -9.96 0.85
C LYS A 118 -9.95 -11.18 0.16
N ILE A 119 -8.89 -11.75 0.72
CA ILE A 119 -8.33 -13.02 0.26
C ILE A 119 -9.02 -14.13 1.03
N ASP A 120 -9.85 -14.89 0.34
CA ASP A 120 -10.40 -16.13 0.85
C ASP A 120 -9.37 -17.24 0.63
N LEU A 121 -8.79 -17.74 1.73
CA LEU A 121 -7.98 -18.95 1.70
C LEU A 121 -8.95 -20.13 1.62
N MET A 122 -9.00 -20.77 0.45
CA MET A 122 -9.65 -22.08 0.27
C MET A 122 -8.95 -23.16 1.09
#